data_AF-A0A1D7XI85-F1
#
_entry.id   AF-A0A1D7XI85-F1
#
_cell.length_a   1.000
_cell.length_b   1.000
_cell.length_c   1.000
_cell.angle_alpha   90.00
_cell.angle_beta   90.00
_cell.angle_gamma   90.00
#
_symmetry.space_group_name_H-M   'P 1'
#
loop_
_entity.id
_entity.type
_entity.pdbx_description
1 polymer ?
#
loop_
_entity_poly.entity_id
_entity_poly.type
_entity_poly.pdbx_seq_one_letter_code
_entity_poly.pdbx_strand_id
1 'polypeptide(L)'
;MNNNYINALDAAKKYNLYLKVVTSIKSFDTYNSFFNIFDQYDDACRRIVVLTKYESLEEVYEEDPTKEIDSSKIIDGCIYLKSASLLTRPDKIDCNNLLVDKNLVKELVNS
;
A
#
# COMPACT_ATOMS: atom_id res chain seq x y z
N MET A 1 -14.56 15.52 18.15
CA MET A 1 -13.81 15.33 16.89
C MET A 1 -12.34 15.26 17.24
N ASN A 2 -11.71 14.08 17.20
CA ASN A 2 -10.34 13.90 17.68
C ASN A 2 -9.34 14.50 16.68
N ASN A 3 -8.54 15.48 17.14
CA ASN A 3 -7.49 16.20 16.40
C ASN A 3 -6.27 15.34 16.00
N ASN A 4 -6.44 14.02 15.88
CA ASN A 4 -5.35 13.07 15.72
C ASN A 4 -5.02 12.73 14.27
N TYR A 5 -5.79 13.23 13.29
CA TYR A 5 -5.46 13.05 11.88
C TYR A 5 -4.54 14.17 11.35
N ILE A 6 -3.70 13.81 10.40
CA ILE A 6 -2.84 14.73 9.63
C ILE A 6 -2.96 14.35 8.14
N ASN A 7 -2.75 15.32 7.26
CA ASN A 7 -2.61 15.03 5.84
C ASN A 7 -1.37 14.15 5.60
N ALA A 8 -1.49 13.11 4.79
CA ALA A 8 -0.41 12.17 4.51
C ALA A 8 0.81 12.85 3.86
N LEU A 9 0.59 13.87 3.03
CA LEU A 9 1.65 14.64 2.38
C LEU A 9 2.39 15.54 3.38
N ASP A 10 1.66 16.13 4.33
CA ASP A 10 2.27 16.89 5.43
C ASP A 10 3.02 15.98 6.39
N ALA A 11 2.50 14.78 6.65
CA ALA A 11 3.17 13.76 7.45
C ALA A 11 4.47 13.30 6.78
N ALA A 12 4.44 13.04 5.46
CA ALA A 12 5.61 12.68 4.67
C ALA A 12 6.74 13.70 4.84
N LYS A 13 6.44 14.98 4.65
CA LYS A 13 7.42 16.07 4.83
C LYS A 13 7.90 16.21 6.27
N LYS A 14 6.99 16.16 7.25
CA LYS A 14 7.31 16.41 8.66
C LYS A 14 8.17 15.31 9.28
N TYR A 15 7.95 14.07 8.89
CA TYR A 15 8.58 12.90 9.49
C TYR A 15 9.61 12.23 8.57
N ASN A 16 9.99 12.88 7.46
CA ASN A 16 10.91 12.36 6.45
C ASN A 16 10.50 10.97 5.93
N LEU A 17 9.22 10.82 5.62
CA LEU A 17 8.62 9.63 5.01
C LEU A 17 8.29 9.91 3.54
N TYR A 18 8.00 8.84 2.80
CA TYR A 18 7.65 8.88 1.39
C TYR A 18 6.18 8.50 1.20
N LEU A 19 5.45 9.35 0.47
CA LEU A 19 4.11 9.06 -0.01
C LEU A 19 4.21 8.58 -1.46
N LYS A 20 4.01 7.28 -1.70
CA LYS A 20 4.24 6.65 -3.00
C LYS A 20 3.00 5.92 -3.49
N VAL A 21 2.91 5.80 -4.82
CA VAL A 21 2.01 4.83 -5.46
C VAL A 21 2.84 3.59 -5.77
N VAL A 22 2.42 2.44 -5.23
CA VAL A 22 3.06 1.14 -5.43
C VAL A 22 2.09 0.16 -6.08
N THR A 23 2.62 -0.91 -6.66
CA THR A 23 1.82 -2.00 -7.21
C THR A 23 1.63 -3.07 -6.14
N SER A 24 0.38 -3.51 -5.94
CA SER A 24 0.08 -4.69 -5.15
C SER A 24 0.25 -5.94 -5.98
N ILE A 25 0.97 -6.91 -5.44
CA ILE A 25 1.24 -8.23 -6.00
C ILE A 25 0.58 -9.29 -5.12
N LYS A 26 0.05 -10.34 -5.74
CA LYS A 26 -0.40 -11.54 -5.06
C LYS A 26 0.13 -12.78 -5.76
N SER A 27 0.59 -13.74 -4.96
CA SER A 27 0.97 -15.07 -5.44
C SER A 27 -0.28 -15.94 -5.60
N PHE A 28 -0.39 -16.58 -6.75
CA PHE A 28 -1.46 -17.52 -7.08
C PHE A 28 -0.86 -18.90 -7.34
N ASP A 29 -1.44 -19.90 -6.66
CA ASP A 29 -1.13 -21.28 -6.92
C ASP A 29 -2.07 -21.81 -8.00
N THR A 30 -1.51 -22.52 -8.97
CA THR A 30 -2.28 -23.22 -10.00
C THR A 30 -1.89 -24.68 -10.08
N TYR A 31 -2.91 -25.51 -10.29
CA TYR A 31 -2.72 -26.94 -10.44
C TYR A 31 -3.39 -27.39 -11.73
N ASN A 32 -2.58 -27.89 -12.66
CA ASN A 32 -3.06 -28.55 -13.86
C ASN A 32 -3.17 -30.05 -13.61
N SER A 33 -4.39 -30.53 -13.38
CA SER A 33 -4.67 -31.93 -13.06
C SER A 33 -4.41 -32.89 -14.20
N PHE A 34 -4.52 -32.45 -15.46
CA PHE A 34 -4.28 -33.30 -16.64
C PHE A 34 -2.80 -33.67 -16.79
N PHE A 35 -1.89 -32.75 -16.47
CA PHE A 35 -0.44 -32.98 -16.54
C PHE A 35 0.21 -33.22 -15.17
N ASN A 36 -0.57 -33.15 -14.08
CA ASN A 36 -0.10 -33.22 -12.70
C ASN A 36 1.02 -32.20 -12.39
N ILE A 37 0.86 -30.97 -12.89
CA ILE A 37 1.81 -29.87 -12.69
C ILE A 37 1.24 -28.90 -11.67
N PHE A 38 2.02 -28.63 -10.62
CA PHE A 38 1.79 -27.53 -9.68
C PHE A 38 2.72 -26.38 -10.04
N ASP A 39 2.16 -25.17 -10.10
CA ASP A 39 2.88 -23.95 -10.44
C ASP A 39 2.42 -22.79 -9.56
N GLN A 40 3.31 -21.82 -9.33
CA GLN A 40 3.04 -20.63 -8.55
C GLN A 40 3.56 -19.41 -9.31
N TYR A 41 2.70 -18.40 -9.48
CA TYR A 41 3.08 -17.15 -10.13
C TYR A 41 2.56 -15.94 -9.36
N ASP A 42 3.31 -14.85 -9.47
CA ASP A 42 2.96 -13.55 -8.93
C ASP A 42 2.25 -12.73 -10.00
N ASP A 43 1.14 -12.09 -9.64
CA ASP A 43 0.41 -11.20 -10.54
C ASP A 43 0.05 -9.86 -9.87
N ALA A 44 0.06 -8.81 -10.68
CA ALA A 44 -0.31 -7.47 -10.26
C ALA A 44 -1.83 -7.38 -10.08
N CYS A 45 -2.26 -6.85 -8.93
CA CYS A 45 -3.67 -6.80 -8.57
C CYS A 45 -4.25 -5.39 -8.64
N ARG A 46 -3.58 -4.41 -8.00
CA ARG A 46 -4.05 -3.01 -7.92
C ARG A 46 -2.91 -2.05 -7.62
N ARG A 47 -3.17 -0.75 -7.71
CA ARG A 47 -2.25 0.30 -7.26
C ARG A 47 -2.65 0.75 -5.87
N ILE A 48 -1.68 1.01 -5.01
CA ILE A 48 -1.94 1.46 -3.64
C ILE A 48 -1.11 2.72 -3.37
N VAL A 49 -1.74 3.72 -2.76
CA VAL A 49 -1.04 4.85 -2.17
C VAL A 49 -0.60 4.46 -0.77
N VAL A 50 0.71 4.48 -0.53
CA VAL A 50 1.32 4.09 0.74
C VAL A 50 2.15 5.22 1.31
N LEU A 51 2.11 5.36 2.63
CA LEU A 51 3.07 6.16 3.39
C LEU A 51 4.11 5.20 4.00
N THR A 52 5.38 5.39 3.69
CA THR A 52 6.44 4.45 4.05
C THR A 52 7.77 5.15 4.34
N LYS A 53 8.69 4.47 5.02
CA LYS A 53 10.09 4.89 5.18
C LYS A 53 10.97 4.53 3.98
N TYR A 54 10.48 3.69 3.07
CA TYR A 54 11.28 3.13 1.98
C TYR A 54 11.15 3.96 0.70
N GLU A 55 12.21 4.70 0.36
CA GLU A 55 12.26 5.52 -0.85
C GLU A 55 12.14 4.67 -2.13
N SER A 56 12.75 3.48 -2.15
CA SER A 56 12.82 2.61 -3.32
C SER A 56 11.68 1.58 -3.40
N LEU A 57 10.65 1.68 -2.57
CA LEU A 57 9.53 0.73 -2.60
C LEU A 57 8.71 0.88 -3.89
N GLU A 58 8.54 -0.21 -4.63
CA GLU A 58 7.75 -0.24 -5.87
C GLU A 58 6.56 -1.19 -5.77
N GLU A 59 6.70 -2.27 -5.00
CA GLU A 59 5.72 -3.34 -4.90
C GLU A 59 5.44 -3.71 -3.44
N VAL A 60 4.22 -4.16 -3.18
CA VAL A 60 3.81 -4.71 -1.89
C VAL A 60 3.03 -6.00 -2.11
N TYR A 61 3.23 -6.98 -1.24
CA TYR A 61 2.50 -8.24 -1.32
C TYR A 61 1.21 -8.15 -0.50
N GLU A 62 0.06 -8.41 -1.14
CA GLU A 62 -1.24 -8.46 -0.45
C GLU A 62 -1.75 -9.89 -0.34
N GLU A 63 -2.19 -10.27 0.86
CA GLU A 63 -2.90 -11.55 1.07
C GLU A 63 -4.24 -11.57 0.33
N ASP A 64 -4.98 -10.45 0.38
CA ASP A 64 -6.33 -10.34 -0.18
C ASP A 64 -6.56 -8.97 -0.84
N PRO A 65 -6.29 -8.84 -2.15
CA PRO A 65 -6.47 -7.60 -2.89
C PRO A 65 -7.94 -7.22 -3.13
N THR A 66 -8.89 -8.09 -2.76
CA THR A 66 -10.34 -7.79 -2.89
C THR A 66 -10.87 -6.96 -1.73
N LYS A 67 -10.18 -6.99 -0.58
CA LYS A 67 -10.56 -6.20 0.60
C LYS A 67 -10.23 -4.73 0.40
N GLU A 68 -11.04 -3.87 1.02
CA GLU A 68 -10.73 -2.45 1.09
C GLU A 68 -9.41 -2.20 1.83
N ILE A 69 -8.77 -1.09 1.50
CA ILE A 69 -7.52 -0.67 2.14
C ILE A 69 -7.81 -0.26 3.58
N ASP A 70 -7.05 -0.83 4.51
CA ASP A 70 -7.13 -0.51 5.92
C ASP A 70 -6.00 0.47 6.31
N SER A 71 -6.37 1.73 6.51
CA SER A 71 -5.45 2.80 6.90
C SER A 71 -5.20 2.88 8.41
N SER A 72 -5.69 1.92 9.20
CA SER A 72 -5.57 1.91 10.65
C SER A 72 -4.38 1.11 11.18
N LYS A 73 -3.61 0.46 10.30
CA LYS A 73 -2.49 -0.40 10.66
C LYS A 73 -1.27 -0.17 9.78
N ILE A 74 -0.12 -0.60 10.30
CA ILE A 74 1.13 -0.69 9.55
C ILE A 74 1.30 -2.12 9.07
N ILE A 75 1.57 -2.29 7.79
CA ILE A 75 1.86 -3.58 7.16
C ILE A 75 3.24 -3.44 6.52
N ASP A 76 4.21 -4.24 6.96
CA ASP A 76 5.58 -4.26 6.43
C ASP A 76 6.23 -2.87 6.27
N GLY A 77 6.08 -2.03 7.30
CA GLY A 77 6.64 -0.66 7.30
C GLY A 77 5.93 0.29 6.33
N CYS A 78 4.68 0.02 6.00
CA CYS A 78 3.84 0.85 5.14
C CYS A 78 2.47 1.05 5.77
N ILE A 79 1.93 2.26 5.64
CA ILE A 79 0.52 2.57 5.94
C ILE A 79 -0.19 2.72 4.60
N TYR A 80 -1.22 1.92 4.37
CA TYR A 80 -1.96 1.94 3.12
C TYR A 80 -3.10 2.95 3.24
N LEU A 81 -3.24 3.85 2.26
CA LEU A 81 -4.16 4.99 2.38
C LEU A 81 -5.31 4.94 1.37
N LYS A 82 -5.06 4.42 0.17
CA LYS A 82 -6.02 4.40 -0.92
C LYS A 82 -5.62 3.38 -1.96
N SER A 83 -6.60 2.71 -2.59
CA SER A 83 -6.39 1.87 -3.75
C SER A 83 -6.86 2.55 -5.05
N ALA A 84 -6.29 2.13 -6.17
CA ALA A 84 -6.67 2.53 -7.52
C ALA A 84 -6.50 1.37 -8.51
N SER A 85 -7.18 1.43 -9.65
CA SER A 85 -7.09 0.41 -10.69
C SER A 85 -5.70 0.37 -11.33
N LEU A 86 -5.25 -0.81 -11.74
CA LEU A 86 -4.05 -0.97 -12.58
C LEU A 86 -4.15 -0.20 -13.90
N LEU A 87 -5.35 0.07 -14.40
CA LEU A 87 -5.55 0.83 -15.63
C LEU A 87 -5.26 2.33 -15.46
N THR A 88 -5.11 2.81 -14.22
CA THR A 88 -5.22 4.24 -13.92
C THR A 88 -3.98 5.11 -14.12
N ARG A 89 -2.80 4.68 -14.56
CA ARG A 89 -1.57 5.52 -14.55
C ARG A 89 -1.19 6.13 -13.17
N PRO A 90 0.07 5.98 -12.71
CA PRO A 90 0.43 6.39 -11.35
C PRO A 90 0.31 7.91 -11.13
N ASP A 91 0.68 8.69 -12.14
CA ASP A 91 0.71 10.16 -12.11
C ASP A 91 -0.67 10.81 -12.03
N LYS A 92 -1.75 10.06 -12.27
CA LYS A 92 -3.13 10.55 -12.21
C LYS A 92 -3.82 10.23 -10.88
N ILE A 93 -3.17 9.50 -9.99
CA ILE A 93 -3.76 9.13 -8.70
C ILE A 93 -3.63 10.30 -7.74
N ASP A 94 -4.77 10.88 -7.36
CA ASP A 94 -4.81 11.98 -6.40
C ASP A 94 -4.41 11.52 -4.99
N CYS A 95 -3.37 12.17 -4.47
CA CYS A 95 -2.76 11.94 -3.16
C CYS A 95 -2.88 13.18 -2.24
N ASN A 96 -3.50 14.27 -2.68
CA ASN A 96 -3.44 15.55 -1.98
C ASN A 96 -4.27 15.60 -0.70
N ASN A 97 -5.39 14.86 -0.63
CA ASN A 97 -6.36 14.94 0.47
C ASN A 97 -6.47 13.63 1.27
N LEU A 98 -5.36 12.89 1.40
CA LEU A 98 -5.33 11.66 2.19
C LEU A 98 -5.06 11.96 3.66
N LEU A 99 -5.84 11.37 4.56
CA LEU A 99 -5.71 11.54 6.00
C LEU A 99 -5.11 10.28 6.63
N VAL A 100 -4.24 10.47 7.61
CA VAL A 100 -3.62 9.38 8.38
C VAL A 100 -3.58 9.74 9.87
N ASP A 101 -3.68 8.74 10.74
CA ASP A 101 -3.57 8.94 12.19
C ASP A 101 -2.12 9.27 12.58
N LYS A 102 -1.93 10.36 13.32
CA LYS A 102 -0.61 10.84 13.78
C LYS A 102 0.10 9.83 14.68
N ASN A 103 -0.62 9.06 15.48
CA ASN A 103 -0.04 8.04 16.34
C ASN A 103 0.54 6.91 15.49
N LEU A 104 -0.21 6.49 14.46
CA LEU A 104 0.25 5.47 13.50
C LEU A 104 1.50 5.94 12.76
N VAL A 105 1.54 7.21 12.34
CA VAL A 105 2.74 7.80 11.70
C VAL A 105 3.95 7.77 12.64
N LYS A 106 3.76 8.11 13.92
CA LYS A 106 4.85 8.05 14.91
C LYS A 106 5.32 6.61 15.15
N GLU A 107 4.39 5.66 15.19
CA GLU A 107 4.71 4.24 15.30
C GLU A 107 5.54 3.78 14.10
N LEU A 108 5.14 4.16 12.88
CA LEU A 108 5.88 3.87 11.66
C LEU A 108 7.32 4.42 11.68
N VAL A 109 7.50 5.66 12.17
CA VAL A 109 8.83 6.28 12.29
C VAL A 109 9.72 5.56 13.31
N ASN A 110 9.13 4.99 14.36
CA ASN A 110 9.85 4.27 15.41
C ASN A 110 10.04 2.78 15.12
N SER A 111 9.45 2.27 14.02
CA SER A 111 9.54 0.86 13.56
C SER A 111 10.73 0.58 12.65
#